data_AF-A0A536C4N1-F1
#
_entry.id   AF-A0A536C4N1-F1
#
_cell.length_a   1.000
_cell.length_b   1.000
_cell.length_c   1.000
_cell.angle_alpha   90.00
_cell.angle_beta   90.00
_cell.angle_gamma   90.00
#
_symmetry.space_group_name_H-M   'P 1'
#
loop_
_entity.id
_entity.type
_entity.pdbx_description
1 polymer ?
#
loop_
_entity_poly.entity_id
_entity_poly.type
_entity_poly.pdbx_seq_one_letter_code
_entity_poly.pdbx_strand_id
1 'polypeptide(L)'
;MHASALPTIGDIGGLIAYVFGNPYLFISSTTVMTSGLLVGAVIVSALPQRTHLLRRGAPTLVLIFGYFGLGSIVLSSEILLRFHAAIPDETETQFVSGLGHLVEAAVAIALLIPFARRHTMTDWLWAHTVALTYWTFQVAVLTPPWFAFQGQREAVLLVVVVMLAAAATLNVALWWNAARR
;
A
#
# COMPACT_ATOMS: atom_id res chain seq x y z
N MET A 1 -27.12 -13.83 14.18
CA MET A 1 -26.17 -14.79 13.56
C MET A 1 -24.77 -14.28 13.87
N HIS A 2 -23.97 -15.02 14.63
CA HIS A 2 -22.58 -14.64 14.87
C HIS A 2 -21.76 -15.05 13.65
N ALA A 3 -21.44 -14.09 12.78
CA ALA A 3 -20.46 -14.30 11.74
C ALA A 3 -19.10 -14.51 12.43
N SER A 4 -18.43 -15.62 12.13
CA SER A 4 -17.05 -15.87 12.57
C SER A 4 -16.17 -14.71 12.10
N ALA A 5 -15.38 -14.12 13.01
CA ALA A 5 -14.38 -13.13 12.67
C ALA A 5 -13.21 -13.72 11.84
N LEU A 6 -13.08 -15.05 11.86
CA LEU A 6 -12.08 -15.78 11.08
C LEU A 6 -12.72 -16.31 9.79
N PRO A 7 -12.22 -15.88 8.62
CA PRO A 7 -12.75 -16.33 7.33
C PRO A 7 -12.49 -17.82 7.14
N THR A 8 -13.49 -18.53 6.63
CA THR A 8 -13.37 -19.92 6.22
C THR A 8 -12.75 -20.03 4.82
N ILE A 9 -12.32 -21.24 4.44
CA ILE A 9 -11.84 -21.51 3.07
C ILE A 9 -12.91 -21.20 2.02
N GLY A 10 -14.20 -21.41 2.37
CA GLY A 10 -15.33 -21.04 1.51
C GLY A 10 -15.45 -19.53 1.32
N ASP A 11 -15.20 -18.74 2.37
CA ASP A 11 -15.21 -17.28 2.29
C ASP A 11 -14.04 -16.76 1.45
N ILE A 12 -12.87 -17.38 1.55
CA ILE A 12 -11.71 -17.07 0.70
C ILE A 12 -12.02 -17.39 -0.77
N GLY A 13 -12.60 -18.57 -1.05
CA GLY A 13 -13.00 -18.96 -2.40
C GLY A 13 -14.08 -18.03 -2.99
N GLY A 14 -15.07 -17.65 -2.18
CA GLY A 14 -16.12 -16.70 -2.56
C GLY A 14 -15.57 -15.30 -2.84
N LEU A 15 -14.63 -14.83 -2.01
CA LEU A 15 -13.93 -13.55 -2.22
C LEU A 15 -13.15 -13.57 -3.54
N ILE A 16 -12.39 -14.63 -3.82
CA ILE A 16 -11.64 -14.78 -5.07
C ILE A 16 -12.59 -14.77 -6.27
N ALA A 17 -13.66 -15.57 -6.24
CA ALA A 17 -14.64 -15.62 -7.32
C ALA A 17 -15.34 -14.27 -7.54
N TYR A 18 -15.71 -13.58 -6.46
CA TYR A 18 -16.33 -12.26 -6.50
C TYR A 18 -15.40 -11.20 -7.10
N VAL A 19 -14.12 -11.23 -6.73
CA VAL A 19 -13.10 -10.32 -7.27
C VAL A 19 -12.86 -10.56 -8.76
N PHE A 20 -12.77 -11.82 -9.21
CA PHE A 20 -12.65 -12.15 -10.64
C PHE A 20 -13.92 -11.83 -11.45
N GLY A 21 -15.09 -11.93 -10.84
CA GLY A 21 -16.37 -11.55 -11.45
C GLY A 21 -16.60 -10.03 -11.53
N ASN A 22 -15.83 -9.23 -10.78
CA ASN A 22 -15.97 -7.78 -10.70
C ASN A 22 -14.62 -7.09 -10.89
N PRO A 23 -14.03 -7.13 -12.11
CA PRO A 23 -12.66 -6.65 -12.35
C PRO A 23 -12.48 -5.15 -12.12
N TYR A 24 -13.57 -4.37 -12.13
CA TYR A 24 -13.53 -2.95 -11.75
C TYR A 24 -13.13 -2.76 -10.28
N LEU A 25 -13.43 -3.71 -9.38
CA LEU A 25 -12.98 -3.70 -7.98
C LEU A 25 -11.47 -3.84 -7.87
N PHE A 26 -10.81 -4.53 -8.83
CA PHE A 26 -9.35 -4.61 -8.90
C PHE A 26 -8.72 -3.26 -9.26
N ILE A 27 -9.37 -2.51 -10.15
CA ILE A 27 -8.91 -1.20 -10.63
C ILE A 27 -9.23 -0.10 -9.60
N SER A 28 -10.30 -0.29 -8.83
CA SER A 28 -10.83 0.72 -7.91
C SER A 28 -10.54 0.42 -6.43
N SER A 29 -9.99 -0.73 -6.07
CA SER A 29 -9.64 -1.06 -4.69
C SER A 29 -8.13 -1.17 -4.55
N THR A 30 -7.53 -0.19 -3.87
CA THR A 30 -6.11 -0.23 -3.52
C THR A 30 -5.79 -1.49 -2.73
N THR A 31 -6.69 -1.95 -1.84
CA THR A 31 -6.55 -3.20 -1.09
C THR A 31 -6.44 -4.42 -1.99
N VAL A 32 -7.33 -4.57 -2.98
CA VAL A 32 -7.28 -5.70 -3.91
C VAL A 32 -6.01 -5.65 -4.77
N MET A 33 -5.60 -4.44 -5.18
CA MET A 33 -4.38 -4.24 -5.96
C MET A 33 -3.11 -4.49 -5.13
N THR A 34 -3.06 -4.11 -3.85
CA THR A 34 -1.91 -4.37 -2.96
C THR A 34 -1.87 -5.79 -2.46
N SER A 35 -3.00 -6.44 -2.19
CA SER A 35 -3.07 -7.88 -1.98
C SER A 35 -2.65 -8.63 -3.25
N GLY A 36 -3.02 -8.15 -4.44
CA GLY A 36 -2.52 -8.65 -5.72
C GLY A 36 -1.01 -8.48 -5.90
N LEU A 37 -0.45 -7.33 -5.50
CA LEU A 37 0.99 -7.09 -5.49
C LEU A 37 1.72 -7.95 -4.45
N LEU A 38 1.14 -8.18 -3.27
CA LEU A 38 1.66 -9.04 -2.22
C LEU A 38 1.69 -10.50 -2.71
N VAL A 39 0.57 -10.99 -3.24
CA VAL A 39 0.47 -12.34 -3.83
C VAL A 39 1.43 -12.46 -5.02
N GLY A 40 1.53 -11.45 -5.86
CA GLY A 40 2.50 -11.39 -6.96
C GLY A 40 3.95 -11.44 -6.46
N ALA A 41 4.29 -10.70 -5.41
CA ALA A 41 5.61 -10.71 -4.80
C ALA A 41 5.94 -12.07 -4.16
N VAL A 42 4.99 -12.69 -3.45
CA VAL A 42 5.11 -14.03 -2.89
C VAL A 42 5.32 -15.07 -3.99
N ILE A 43 4.48 -15.07 -5.03
CA ILE A 43 4.57 -15.99 -6.17
C ILE A 43 5.90 -15.82 -6.90
N VAL A 44 6.33 -14.58 -7.17
CA VAL A 44 7.60 -14.32 -7.86
C VAL A 44 8.80 -14.68 -6.98
N SER A 45 8.71 -14.51 -5.65
CA SER A 45 9.76 -14.90 -4.71
C SER A 45 9.94 -16.42 -4.62
N ALA A 46 8.89 -17.19 -4.90
CA ALA A 46 8.92 -18.64 -4.93
C ALA A 46 9.45 -19.22 -6.26
N LEU A 47 9.59 -18.41 -7.32
CA LEU A 47 10.01 -18.85 -8.65
C LEU A 47 11.53 -18.65 -8.86
N PRO A 48 12.35 -19.73 -8.92
CA PRO A 48 13.82 -19.62 -8.96
C PRO A 48 14.36 -18.83 -10.16
N GLN A 49 13.64 -18.86 -11.28
CA GLN A 49 14.05 -18.30 -12.57
C GLN A 49 13.87 -16.76 -12.66
N ARG A 50 13.23 -16.13 -11.68
CA ARG A 50 12.88 -14.69 -11.70
C ARG A 50 13.66 -13.84 -10.68
N THR A 51 14.63 -14.44 -9.99
CA THR A 51 15.43 -13.81 -8.91
C THR A 51 16.16 -12.53 -9.34
N HIS A 52 16.62 -12.43 -10.59
CA HIS A 52 17.28 -11.21 -11.08
C HIS A 52 16.31 -10.02 -11.21
N LEU A 53 15.11 -10.25 -11.75
CA LEU A 53 14.07 -9.20 -11.84
C LEU A 53 13.61 -8.78 -10.45
N LEU A 54 13.45 -9.75 -9.54
CA LEU A 54 13.05 -9.47 -8.17
C LEU A 54 14.12 -8.66 -7.43
N ARG A 55 15.42 -8.97 -7.59
CA ARG A 55 16.52 -8.13 -7.05
C ARG A 55 16.44 -6.70 -7.58
N ARG A 56 16.33 -6.52 -8.90
CA ARG A 56 16.27 -5.17 -9.50
C ARG A 56 15.06 -4.37 -9.01
N GLY A 57 13.91 -5.01 -8.84
CA GLY A 57 12.68 -4.37 -8.37
C GLY A 57 12.54 -4.23 -6.85
N ALA A 58 13.32 -4.99 -6.07
CA ALA A 58 13.13 -5.11 -4.63
C ALA A 58 13.16 -3.77 -3.89
N PRO A 59 14.10 -2.84 -4.14
CA PRO A 59 14.08 -1.53 -3.47
C PRO A 59 12.78 -0.75 -3.73
N THR A 60 12.27 -0.79 -4.96
CA THR A 60 11.02 -0.10 -5.33
C THR A 60 9.82 -0.72 -4.64
N LEU A 61 9.74 -2.06 -4.66
CA LEU A 61 8.65 -2.79 -4.01
C LEU A 61 8.67 -2.57 -2.49
N VAL A 62 9.84 -2.57 -1.84
CA VAL A 62 9.97 -2.25 -0.42
C VAL A 62 9.37 -0.89 -0.10
N LEU A 63 9.67 0.13 -0.91
CA LEU A 63 9.14 1.48 -0.70
C LEU A 63 7.64 1.58 -1.02
N ILE A 64 7.17 0.90 -2.07
CA ILE A 64 5.73 0.83 -2.38
C ILE A 64 4.96 0.20 -1.22
N PHE A 65 5.40 -0.93 -0.68
CA PHE A 65 4.78 -1.57 0.47
C PHE A 65 4.92 -0.73 1.74
N GLY A 66 6.06 -0.07 1.94
CA GLY A 66 6.27 0.84 3.07
C GLY A 66 5.26 1.99 3.07
N TYR A 67 5.09 2.66 1.93
CA TYR A 67 4.07 3.71 1.79
C TYR A 67 2.65 3.19 1.88
N PHE A 68 2.38 2.00 1.37
CA PHE A 68 1.08 1.38 1.52
C PHE A 68 0.72 1.17 3.00
N GLY A 69 1.59 0.50 3.75
CA GLY A 69 1.33 0.17 5.15
C GLY A 69 1.24 1.42 6.02
N LEU A 70 2.19 2.35 5.88
CA LEU A 70 2.20 3.61 6.61
C LEU A 70 1.04 4.53 6.23
N GLY A 71 0.75 4.66 4.94
CA GLY A 71 -0.38 5.45 4.44
C GLY A 71 -1.71 4.88 4.93
N SER A 72 -1.87 3.55 4.90
CA SER A 72 -3.10 2.89 5.35
C SER A 72 -3.38 3.15 6.83
N ILE A 73 -2.38 2.96 7.71
CA ILE A 73 -2.58 3.14 9.15
C ILE A 73 -2.76 4.62 9.53
N VAL A 74 -2.04 5.54 8.89
CA VAL A 74 -2.22 6.98 9.13
C VAL A 74 -3.63 7.42 8.71
N LEU A 75 -4.07 7.02 7.52
CA LEU A 75 -5.39 7.36 7.02
C LEU A 75 -6.51 6.77 7.88
N SER A 76 -6.43 5.49 8.21
CA SER A 76 -7.45 4.86 9.04
C SER A 76 -7.50 5.45 10.44
N SER A 77 -6.36 5.89 10.99
CA SER A 77 -6.30 6.62 12.27
C SER A 77 -6.95 7.99 12.18
N GLU A 78 -6.66 8.77 11.13
CA GLU A 78 -7.30 10.07 10.90
C GLU A 78 -8.82 9.94 10.73
N ILE A 79 -9.27 8.90 10.03
CA ILE A 79 -10.69 8.63 9.85
C ILE A 79 -11.35 8.27 11.18
N LEU A 80 -10.72 7.38 11.96
CA LEU A 80 -11.17 7.05 13.31
C LEU A 80 -11.28 8.31 14.18
N LEU A 81 -10.23 9.11 14.28
CA LEU A 81 -10.24 10.29 15.16
C LEU A 81 -11.29 11.34 14.77
N ARG A 82 -11.59 11.49 13.47
CA ARG A 82 -12.49 12.55 12.97
C ARG A 82 -13.95 12.13 12.87
N PHE A 83 -14.22 10.85 12.58
CA PHE A 83 -15.56 10.40 12.20
C PHE A 83 -16.16 9.36 13.15
N HIS A 84 -15.40 8.86 14.15
CA HIS A 84 -15.88 7.78 15.02
C HIS A 84 -17.15 8.11 15.82
N ALA A 85 -17.36 9.38 16.19
CA ALA A 85 -18.59 9.79 16.86
C ALA A 85 -19.84 9.68 15.97
N ALA A 86 -19.68 9.74 14.64
CA ALA A 86 -20.77 9.67 13.68
C ALA A 86 -20.98 8.24 13.13
N ILE A 87 -19.88 7.50 12.92
CA ILE A 87 -19.86 6.16 12.32
C ILE A 87 -18.85 5.24 13.02
N PRO A 88 -19.17 4.80 14.25
CA PRO A 88 -18.23 4.05 15.07
C PRO A 88 -17.84 2.71 14.46
N ASP A 89 -18.80 1.92 13.97
CA ASP A 89 -18.54 0.58 13.44
C ASP A 89 -17.69 0.61 12.16
N GLU A 90 -17.98 1.54 11.24
CA GLU A 90 -17.23 1.69 10.00
C GLU A 90 -15.80 2.20 10.24
N THR A 91 -15.64 3.14 11.16
CA THR A 91 -14.32 3.70 11.49
C THR A 91 -13.43 2.70 12.22
N GLU A 92 -13.99 1.90 13.14
CA GLU A 92 -13.28 0.78 13.78
C GLU A 92 -12.88 -0.27 12.75
N THR A 93 -13.79 -0.64 11.85
CA THR A 93 -13.50 -1.60 10.78
C THR A 93 -12.37 -1.11 9.88
N GLN A 94 -12.39 0.18 9.49
CA GLN A 94 -11.32 0.77 8.68
C GLN A 94 -10.00 0.82 9.44
N PHE A 95 -10.01 1.08 10.75
CA PHE A 95 -8.81 1.06 11.58
C PHE A 95 -8.19 -0.35 11.69
N VAL A 96 -9.00 -1.37 11.94
CA VAL A 96 -8.54 -2.78 11.93
C VAL A 96 -8.00 -3.17 10.56
N SER A 97 -8.65 -2.74 9.47
CA SER A 97 -8.14 -2.95 8.11
C SER A 97 -6.80 -2.24 7.88
N GLY A 98 -6.64 -1.01 8.37
CA GLY A 98 -5.38 -0.27 8.31
C GLY A 98 -4.23 -0.98 9.05
N LEU A 99 -4.51 -1.57 10.22
CA LEU A 99 -3.55 -2.43 10.93
C LEU A 99 -3.20 -3.68 10.13
N GLY A 100 -4.20 -4.33 9.50
CA GLY A 100 -3.99 -5.46 8.60
C GLY A 100 -3.03 -5.12 7.46
N HIS A 101 -3.26 -4.01 6.76
CA HIS A 101 -2.37 -3.55 5.68
C HIS A 101 -0.94 -3.24 6.16
N LEU A 102 -0.79 -2.69 7.37
CA LEU A 102 0.52 -2.44 7.95
C LEU A 102 1.29 -3.75 8.19
N VAL A 103 0.61 -4.78 8.71
CA VAL A 103 1.18 -6.11 8.92
C VAL A 103 1.53 -6.77 7.57
N GLU A 104 0.61 -6.73 6.60
CA GLU A 104 0.86 -7.24 5.25
C GLU A 104 2.09 -6.59 4.60
N ALA A 105 2.20 -5.26 4.68
CA ALA A 105 3.35 -4.52 4.20
C ALA A 105 4.64 -4.95 4.91
N ALA A 106 4.61 -5.11 6.23
CA ALA A 106 5.78 -5.54 7.01
C ALA A 106 6.25 -6.95 6.58
N VAL A 107 5.33 -7.88 6.37
CA VAL A 107 5.64 -9.23 5.87
C VAL A 107 6.22 -9.15 4.45
N ALA A 108 5.61 -8.39 3.55
CA ALA A 108 6.11 -8.19 2.19
C ALA A 108 7.55 -7.68 2.18
N ILE A 109 7.82 -6.64 2.98
CA ILE A 109 9.15 -6.06 3.13
C ILE A 109 10.12 -7.09 3.67
N ALA A 110 9.74 -7.84 4.71
CA ALA A 110 10.60 -8.86 5.31
C ALA A 110 11.03 -9.92 4.28
N LEU A 111 10.11 -10.36 3.41
CA LEU A 111 10.42 -11.29 2.32
C LEU A 111 11.33 -10.68 1.25
N LEU A 112 11.27 -9.36 1.04
CA LEU A 112 12.10 -8.65 0.07
C LEU A 112 13.50 -8.30 0.60
N ILE A 113 13.73 -8.30 1.92
CA ILE A 113 15.03 -7.95 2.53
C ILE A 113 16.21 -8.66 1.86
N PRO A 114 16.21 -9.99 1.63
CA PRO A 114 17.34 -10.67 1.00
C PRO A 114 17.69 -10.15 -0.39
N PHE A 115 16.69 -9.66 -1.13
CA PHE A 115 16.81 -9.16 -2.50
C PHE A 115 17.14 -7.67 -2.55
N ALA A 116 16.71 -6.90 -1.54
CA ALA A 116 17.01 -5.48 -1.40
C ALA A 116 18.43 -5.20 -0.86
N ARG A 117 19.12 -6.23 -0.37
CA ARG A 117 20.52 -6.13 0.07
C ARG A 117 21.45 -5.86 -1.12
N ARG A 118 22.51 -5.09 -0.87
CA ARG A 118 23.60 -4.75 -1.83
C ARG A 118 23.21 -3.80 -2.96
N HIS A 119 22.11 -3.07 -2.83
CA HIS A 119 21.80 -1.93 -3.69
C HIS A 119 22.57 -0.68 -3.25
N THR A 120 22.97 0.13 -4.23
CA THR A 120 23.65 1.41 -4.00
C THR A 120 22.67 2.46 -3.50
N MET A 121 23.19 3.56 -2.94
CA MET A 121 22.34 4.70 -2.55
C MET A 121 21.54 5.23 -3.74
N THR A 122 22.16 5.32 -4.91
CA THR A 122 21.52 5.78 -6.15
C THR A 122 20.37 4.86 -6.58
N ASP A 123 20.50 3.54 -6.42
CA ASP A 123 19.41 2.60 -6.70
C ASP A 123 18.19 2.87 -5.80
N TRP A 124 18.43 3.12 -4.51
CA TRP A 124 17.37 3.45 -3.54
C TRP A 124 16.71 4.79 -3.84
N LEU A 125 17.46 5.79 -4.29
CA LEU A 125 16.91 7.10 -4.68
C LEU A 125 16.02 7.01 -5.93
N TRP A 126 16.44 6.23 -6.93
CA TRP A 126 15.59 5.95 -8.09
C TRP A 126 14.35 5.17 -7.70
N ALA A 127 14.50 4.13 -6.87
CA ALA A 127 13.37 3.36 -6.35
C ALA A 127 12.36 4.23 -5.61
N HIS A 128 12.84 5.18 -4.78
CA HIS A 128 12.00 6.14 -4.08
C HIS A 128 11.25 7.06 -5.05
N THR A 129 11.93 7.55 -6.09
CA THR A 129 11.32 8.35 -7.15
C THR A 129 10.22 7.59 -7.89
N VAL A 130 10.45 6.32 -8.21
CA VAL A 130 9.46 5.45 -8.86
C VAL A 130 8.28 5.17 -7.94
N ALA A 131 8.52 4.86 -6.66
CA ALA A 131 7.46 4.62 -5.68
C ALA A 131 6.59 5.86 -5.46
N LEU A 132 7.19 7.06 -5.37
CA LEU A 132 6.46 8.32 -5.29
C LEU A 132 5.62 8.57 -6.54
N THR A 133 6.19 8.32 -7.72
CA THR A 133 5.46 8.47 -8.99
C THR A 133 4.25 7.54 -9.03
N TYR A 134 4.43 6.27 -8.64
CA TYR A 134 3.36 5.30 -8.56
C TYR A 134 2.24 5.75 -7.62
N TRP A 135 2.54 6.14 -6.38
CA TRP A 135 1.50 6.56 -5.43
C TRP A 135 0.85 7.88 -5.83
N THR A 136 1.61 8.82 -6.40
CA THR A 136 1.06 10.06 -6.94
C THR A 136 0.07 9.76 -8.05
N PHE A 137 0.40 8.85 -8.98
CA PHE A 137 -0.51 8.43 -10.03
C PHE A 137 -1.77 7.76 -9.47
N GLN A 138 -1.62 6.84 -8.52
CA GLN A 138 -2.74 6.18 -7.85
C GLN A 138 -3.72 7.20 -7.23
N VAL A 139 -3.18 8.23 -6.59
CA VAL A 139 -3.99 9.24 -5.90
C VAL A 139 -4.60 10.24 -6.88
N ALA A 140 -3.80 10.80 -7.77
CA ALA A 140 -4.20 11.92 -8.63
C ALA A 140 -5.02 11.48 -9.85
N VAL A 141 -4.75 10.30 -10.40
CA VAL A 141 -5.40 9.82 -11.63
C VAL A 141 -6.46 8.78 -11.32
N LEU A 142 -6.14 7.81 -10.48
CA LEU A 142 -7.07 6.72 -10.16
C LEU A 142 -8.00 7.06 -9.01
N THR A 143 -7.65 8.04 -8.17
CA THR A 143 -8.37 8.54 -6.99
C THR A 143 -9.24 7.45 -6.34
N PRO A 144 -8.70 6.69 -5.38
CA PRO A 144 -9.38 5.50 -4.90
C PRO A 144 -10.80 5.84 -4.39
N PRO A 145 -11.86 5.16 -4.85
CA PRO A 145 -13.25 5.47 -4.53
C PRO A 145 -13.55 5.46 -3.02
N TRP A 146 -12.80 4.69 -2.23
CA TRP A 146 -12.94 4.67 -0.78
C TRP A 146 -12.49 5.97 -0.10
N PHE A 147 -11.73 6.84 -0.78
CA PHE A 147 -11.45 8.19 -0.28
C PHE A 147 -12.76 8.94 -0.05
N ALA A 148 -13.77 8.72 -0.89
CA ALA A 148 -15.03 9.45 -0.84
C ALA A 148 -16.11 8.81 0.05
N PHE A 149 -15.78 7.76 0.81
CA PHE A 149 -16.76 7.08 1.66
C PHE A 149 -17.35 8.05 2.69
N GLN A 150 -18.67 8.20 2.68
CA GLN A 150 -19.40 9.10 3.58
C GLN A 150 -18.88 10.55 3.65
N GLY A 151 -18.42 11.12 2.54
CA GLY A 151 -18.04 12.54 2.47
C GLY A 151 -16.65 12.87 3.03
N GLN A 152 -15.85 11.87 3.44
CA GLN A 152 -14.50 12.09 3.99
C GLN A 152 -13.43 12.45 2.94
N ARG A 153 -13.82 12.63 1.67
CA ARG A 153 -12.91 12.79 0.51
C ARG A 153 -11.86 13.86 0.72
N GLU A 154 -12.28 15.05 1.13
CA GLU A 154 -11.39 16.20 1.24
C GLU A 154 -10.38 16.01 2.36
N ALA A 155 -10.83 15.48 3.51
CA ALA A 155 -9.96 15.17 4.65
C ALA A 155 -8.92 14.10 4.27
N VAL A 156 -9.35 13.02 3.62
CA VAL A 156 -8.45 11.96 3.15
C VAL A 156 -7.45 12.50 2.12
N LEU A 157 -7.91 13.24 1.11
CA LEU A 157 -7.03 13.81 0.09
C LEU A 157 -6.00 14.75 0.70
N LEU A 158 -6.38 15.59 1.67
CA LEU A 158 -5.44 16.46 2.36
C LEU A 158 -4.34 15.66 3.04
N VAL A 159 -4.69 14.64 3.82
CA VAL A 159 -3.72 13.78 4.52
C VAL A 159 -2.77 13.12 3.52
N VAL A 160 -3.32 12.53 2.45
CA VAL A 160 -2.51 11.87 1.42
C VAL A 160 -1.56 12.84 0.72
N VAL A 161 -2.05 14.00 0.30
CA VAL A 161 -1.24 15.02 -0.39
C VAL A 161 -0.12 15.51 0.53
N VAL A 162 -0.40 15.76 1.81
CA VAL A 162 0.63 16.16 2.79
C VAL A 162 1.70 15.09 2.94
N MET A 163 1.30 13.81 3.07
CA MET A 163 2.26 12.70 3.16
C MET A 163 3.12 12.57 1.90
N LEU A 164 2.51 12.65 0.71
CA LEU A 164 3.24 12.60 -0.56
C LEU A 164 4.18 13.78 -0.71
N ALA A 165 3.76 14.99 -0.34
CA ALA A 165 4.60 16.18 -0.39
C ALA A 165 5.80 16.08 0.57
N ALA A 166 5.60 15.58 1.78
CA ALA A 166 6.67 15.34 2.74
C ALA A 166 7.69 14.31 2.20
N ALA A 167 7.20 13.18 1.67
CA ALA A 167 8.06 12.15 1.10
C ALA A 167 8.80 12.63 -0.16
N ALA A 168 8.15 13.39 -1.03
CA ALA A 168 8.78 14.01 -2.20
C ALA A 168 9.87 15.02 -1.80
N THR A 169 9.60 15.86 -0.81
CA THR A 169 10.57 16.83 -0.27
C THR A 169 11.79 16.10 0.30
N LEU A 170 11.57 15.03 1.05
CA LEU A 170 12.65 14.18 1.56
C LEU A 170 13.46 13.58 0.39
N ASN A 171 12.80 13.05 -0.65
CA ASN A 171 13.49 12.48 -1.81
C ASN A 171 14.37 13.51 -2.50
N VAL A 172 13.88 14.73 -2.71
CA VAL A 172 14.65 15.84 -3.29
C VAL A 172 15.85 16.18 -2.41
N ALA A 173 15.66 16.30 -1.09
CA ALA A 173 16.75 16.57 -0.16
C ALA A 173 17.82 15.47 -0.17
N LEU A 174 17.41 14.20 -0.26
CA LEU A 174 18.33 13.07 -0.37
C LEU A 174 19.11 13.08 -1.69
N TRP A 175 18.45 13.35 -2.82
CA TRP A 175 19.11 13.53 -4.12
C TRP A 175 20.11 14.69 -4.12
N TRP A 176 19.72 15.81 -3.53
CA TRP A 176 20.56 16.99 -3.42
C TRP A 176 21.84 16.71 -2.62
N ASN A 177 21.71 16.00 -1.50
CA ASN A 177 22.85 15.60 -0.69
C ASN A 177 23.73 14.56 -1.40
N ALA A 178 23.12 13.66 -2.18
CA ALA A 178 23.85 12.69 -3.00
C ALA A 178 24.73 13.35 -4.06
N ALA A 179 24.21 14.39 -4.72
CA ALA A 179 24.93 15.11 -5.77
C ALA A 179 26.10 15.96 -5.26
N ARG A 180 26.17 16.22 -3.94
CA ARG A 180 27.23 17.03 -3.30
C ARG A 180 28.38 16.20 -2.72
N ARG A 181 28.26 14.87 -2.73
CA ARG A 181 29.29 13.93 -2.27
C ARG A 181 30.09 13.41 -3.45
#